data_AF-A0A091E6V8-F1
#
_entry.id   AF-A0A091E6V8-F1
#
_cell.length_a   1.000
_cell.length_b   1.000
_cell.length_c   1.000
_cell.angle_alpha   90.00
_cell.angle_beta   90.00
_cell.angle_gamma   90.00
#
_symmetry.space_group_name_H-M   'P 1'
#
loop_
_entity.id
_entity.type
_entity.pdbx_description
1 polymer ?
#
loop_
_entity_poly.entity_id
_entity_poly.type
_entity_poly.pdbx_seq_one_letter_code
_entity_poly.pdbx_strand_id
1 'polypeptide(L)'
;CSEEMLTIVSMLSVQSVFYRPQDKQALADQKKAKFHQAQGDHLTLLAVYNSWENNGFSQAWCYDNFLQARSLCRAQDVRKQMLGIMDRHKLDVVSCCKATVHVQKGICSGFFCNVAKKDPQEGYRMLLGQRGVYLHL
;
A
#
# COMPACT_ATOMS: atom_id res chain seq x y z
N CYS A 1 -11.98 -9.17 3.93
CA CYS A 1 -10.73 -8.47 3.54
C CYS A 1 -10.37 -7.35 4.53
N SER A 2 -10.98 -7.33 5.72
CA SER A 2 -10.68 -6.30 6.72
C SER A 2 -9.22 -6.38 7.19
N GLU A 3 -8.66 -7.59 7.25
CA GLU A 3 -7.25 -7.82 7.56
C GLU A 3 -6.30 -7.12 6.58
N GLU A 4 -6.52 -7.31 5.27
CA GLU A 4 -5.72 -6.66 4.24
C GLU A 4 -5.94 -5.15 4.20
N MET A 5 -7.18 -4.70 4.40
CA MET A 5 -7.53 -3.27 4.41
C MET A 5 -6.89 -2.54 5.59
N LEU A 6 -6.85 -3.14 6.79
CA LEU A 6 -6.15 -2.59 7.95
C LEU A 6 -4.68 -2.32 7.64
N THR A 7 -4.00 -3.30 7.05
CA THR A 7 -2.60 -3.16 6.67
C THR A 7 -2.42 -2.08 5.61
N ILE A 8 -3.24 -2.04 4.57
CA ILE A 8 -3.16 -1.01 3.51
C ILE A 8 -3.39 0.39 4.09
N VAL A 9 -4.43 0.59 4.90
CA VAL A 9 -4.71 1.90 5.52
C VAL A 9 -3.56 2.33 6.43
N SER A 10 -2.98 1.39 7.19
CA SER A 10 -1.83 1.66 8.04
C SER A 10 -0.60 2.08 7.24
N MET A 11 -0.34 1.41 6.11
CA MET A 11 0.76 1.74 5.20
C MET A 11 0.55 3.09 4.49
N LEU A 12 -0.69 3.47 4.18
CA LEU A 12 -1.03 4.78 3.61
C LEU A 12 -0.90 5.92 4.64
N SER A 13 -0.98 5.63 5.94
CA SER A 13 -0.91 6.63 7.01
C SER A 13 0.51 7.16 7.30
N VAL A 14 1.52 6.50 6.74
CA VAL A 14 2.93 6.86 6.91
C VAL A 14 3.47 7.52 5.64
N GLN A 15 4.62 8.19 5.77
CA GLN A 15 5.35 8.72 4.62
C GLN A 15 5.87 7.57 3.73
N SER A 16 6.53 7.91 2.61
CA SER A 16 7.11 6.93 1.69
C SER A 16 7.86 5.81 2.43
N VAL A 17 7.45 4.57 2.19
CA VAL A 17 8.10 3.39 2.75
C VAL A 17 9.34 2.98 1.94
N PHE A 18 9.42 3.41 0.68
CA PHE A 18 10.58 3.16 -0.17
C PHE A 18 11.65 4.22 0.05
N TYR A 19 12.90 3.78 0.01
CA TYR A 19 14.10 4.61 0.07
C TYR A 19 14.86 4.49 -1.25
N ARG A 20 15.09 5.61 -1.95
CA ARG A 20 15.70 5.62 -3.28
C ARG A 20 16.90 6.58 -3.32
N PRO A 21 18.07 6.19 -2.81
CA PRO A 21 19.25 7.04 -2.80
C PRO A 21 19.78 7.27 -4.23
N GLN A 22 20.30 8.47 -4.49
CA GLN A 22 20.70 8.89 -5.85
C GLN A 22 21.81 8.01 -6.46
N ASP A 23 22.73 7.52 -5.65
CA ASP A 23 23.86 6.66 -6.06
C ASP A 23 23.45 5.20 -6.30
N LYS A 24 22.28 4.76 -5.81
CA LYS A 24 21.82 3.35 -5.92
C LYS A 24 20.41 3.21 -6.47
N GLN A 25 19.98 4.16 -7.31
CA GLN A 25 18.63 4.18 -7.87
C GLN A 25 18.25 2.87 -8.57
N ALA A 26 19.11 2.37 -9.47
CA ALA A 26 18.84 1.13 -10.21
C ALA A 26 18.66 -0.09 -9.30
N LEU A 27 19.45 -0.19 -8.22
CA LEU A 27 19.35 -1.28 -7.25
C LEU A 27 18.09 -1.15 -6.39
N ALA A 28 17.76 0.07 -5.96
CA ALA A 28 16.52 0.35 -5.23
C ALA A 28 15.28 0.01 -6.07
N ASP A 29 15.28 0.39 -7.35
CA ASP A 29 14.18 0.12 -8.28
C ASP A 29 14.05 -1.39 -8.55
N GLN A 30 15.17 -2.12 -8.68
CA GLN A 30 15.17 -3.58 -8.78
C GLN A 30 14.56 -4.24 -7.53
N LYS A 31 14.89 -3.75 -6.32
CA LYS A 31 14.34 -4.29 -5.07
C LYS A 31 12.85 -3.95 -4.93
N LYS A 32 12.45 -2.72 -5.25
CA LYS A 32 11.04 -2.29 -5.29
C LYS A 32 10.20 -3.14 -6.25
N ALA A 33 10.73 -3.46 -7.43
CA ALA A 33 10.05 -4.27 -8.44
C ALA A 33 9.67 -5.67 -7.94
N LYS A 34 10.38 -6.23 -6.96
CA LYS A 34 10.05 -7.53 -6.36
C LYS A 34 8.72 -7.53 -5.60
N PHE A 35 8.29 -6.37 -5.11
CA PHE A 35 7.03 -6.23 -4.39
C PHE A 35 5.86 -5.87 -5.30
N HIS A 36 6.14 -5.53 -6.56
CA HIS A 36 5.14 -5.03 -7.50
C HIS A 36 3.99 -6.03 -7.65
N GLN A 37 2.78 -5.53 -7.40
CA GLN A 37 1.54 -6.26 -7.67
C GLN A 37 0.87 -5.64 -8.90
N ALA A 38 0.60 -6.47 -9.92
CA ALA A 38 -0.06 -6.04 -11.15
C ALA A 38 -1.46 -5.44 -10.91
N GLN A 39 -2.07 -5.79 -9.78
CA GLN A 39 -3.38 -5.30 -9.37
C GLN A 39 -3.36 -3.87 -8.79
N GLY A 40 -2.18 -3.30 -8.51
CA GLY A 40 -1.99 -1.89 -8.14
C GLY A 40 -1.14 -1.64 -6.90
N ASP A 41 -0.78 -0.36 -6.70
CA ASP A 41 0.18 0.06 -5.65
C ASP A 41 -0.29 -0.19 -4.22
N HIS A 42 -1.60 -0.16 -3.96
CA HIS A 42 -2.14 -0.53 -2.65
C HIS A 42 -1.80 -1.98 -2.28
N LEU A 43 -1.86 -2.90 -3.26
CA LEU A 43 -1.49 -4.30 -3.04
C LEU A 43 0.04 -4.47 -3.02
N THR A 44 0.79 -3.61 -3.70
CA THR A 44 2.25 -3.51 -3.54
C THR A 44 2.61 -3.16 -2.09
N LEU A 45 1.94 -2.19 -1.46
CA LEU A 45 2.16 -1.85 -0.04
C LEU A 45 1.82 -3.00 0.89
N LEU A 46 0.72 -3.71 0.64
CA LEU A 46 0.37 -4.93 1.38
C LEU A 46 1.47 -6.00 1.26
N ALA A 47 1.99 -6.22 0.04
CA ALA A 47 3.07 -7.17 -0.20
C ALA A 47 4.36 -6.79 0.54
N VAL A 48 4.70 -5.49 0.59
CA VAL A 48 5.84 -4.99 1.36
C VAL A 48 5.66 -5.30 2.85
N TYR A 49 4.52 -4.94 3.44
CA TYR A 49 4.28 -5.16 4.88
C TYR A 49 4.32 -6.65 5.22
N ASN A 50 3.62 -7.49 4.46
CA ASN A 50 3.59 -8.94 4.70
C ASN A 50 4.96 -9.58 4.53
N SER A 51 5.76 -9.10 3.57
CA SER A 51 7.14 -9.58 3.40
C SER A 51 8.01 -9.18 4.58
N TRP A 52 7.86 -7.97 5.10
CA TRP A 52 8.58 -7.52 6.29
C TRP A 52 8.19 -8.32 7.54
N GLU A 53 6.91 -8.58 7.74
CA GLU A 53 6.38 -9.43 8.81
C GLU A 53 6.93 -10.86 8.72
N ASN A 54 6.89 -11.46 7.53
CA ASN A 54 7.45 -12.81 7.29
C ASN A 54 8.97 -12.89 7.50
N ASN A 55 9.67 -11.76 7.46
CA ASN A 55 11.10 -11.65 7.77
C ASN A 55 11.34 -11.15 9.21
N GLY A 56 10.37 -11.38 10.11
CA GLY A 56 10.50 -11.14 11.54
C GLY A 56 10.62 -9.66 11.90
N PHE A 57 10.01 -8.77 11.12
CA PHE A 57 10.11 -7.32 11.29
C PHE A 57 11.57 -6.80 11.30
N SER A 58 12.47 -7.49 10.59
CA SER A 58 13.91 -7.21 10.62
C SER A 58 14.27 -5.86 10.01
N GLN A 59 14.99 -5.04 10.77
CA GLN A 59 15.55 -3.77 10.30
C GLN A 59 16.65 -3.99 9.23
N ALA A 60 17.46 -5.05 9.37
CA ALA A 60 18.46 -5.41 8.37
C ALA A 60 17.80 -5.78 7.04
N TRP A 61 16.69 -6.54 7.10
CA TRP A 61 15.91 -6.86 5.91
C TRP A 61 15.34 -5.61 5.24
N CYS A 62 14.87 -4.61 6.01
CA CYS A 62 14.45 -3.34 5.43
C CYS A 62 15.58 -2.64 4.69
N TYR A 63 16.78 -2.59 5.27
CA TYR A 63 17.95 -1.99 4.65
C TYR A 63 18.28 -2.66 3.30
N ASP A 64 18.35 -3.99 3.28
CA ASP A 64 18.67 -4.78 2.08
C ASP A 64 17.62 -4.67 0.97
N ASN A 65 16.40 -4.26 1.31
CA ASN A 65 15.29 -4.10 0.39
C ASN A 65 14.93 -2.64 0.13
N PHE A 66 15.77 -1.69 0.55
CA PHE A 66 15.56 -0.26 0.33
C PHE A 66 14.22 0.25 0.90
N LEU A 67 13.91 -0.21 2.12
CA LEU A 67 12.71 0.16 2.85
C LEU A 67 13.05 0.96 4.11
N GLN A 68 12.20 1.92 4.44
CA GLN A 68 12.34 2.75 5.62
C GLN A 68 11.77 2.03 6.85
N ALA A 69 12.63 1.39 7.63
CA ALA A 69 12.24 0.64 8.83
C ALA A 69 11.40 1.47 9.81
N ARG A 70 11.74 2.75 10.02
CA ARG A 70 10.98 3.65 10.90
C ARG A 70 9.54 3.85 10.41
N SER A 71 9.34 4.01 9.10
CA SER A 71 8.01 4.16 8.50
C SER A 71 7.20 2.87 8.65
N LEU A 72 7.82 1.71 8.46
CA LEU A 72 7.18 0.41 8.63
C LEU A 72 6.79 0.13 10.09
N CYS A 73 7.67 0.43 11.07
CA CYS A 73 7.34 0.34 12.48
C CYS A 73 6.15 1.24 12.85
N ARG A 74 6.14 2.48 12.35
CA ARG A 74 5.00 3.39 12.56
C ARG A 74 3.71 2.83 11.95
N ALA A 75 3.77 2.25 10.75
CA ALA A 75 2.62 1.59 10.14
C ALA A 75 2.14 0.40 10.99
N GLN A 76 3.05 -0.39 11.56
CA GLN A 76 2.70 -1.47 12.49
C GLN A 76 1.97 -0.95 13.73
N ASP A 77 2.44 0.16 14.31
CA ASP A 77 1.80 0.76 15.49
C ASP A 77 0.39 1.28 15.18
N VAL A 78 0.20 1.93 14.03
CA VAL A 78 -1.13 2.34 13.55
C VAL A 78 -2.02 1.11 13.34
N ARG A 79 -1.51 0.04 12.75
CA ARG A 79 -2.26 -1.21 12.54
C ARG A 79 -2.72 -1.81 13.87
N LYS A 80 -1.84 -1.87 14.87
CA LYS A 80 -2.16 -2.35 16.23
C LYS A 80 -3.25 -1.49 16.88
N GLN A 81 -3.19 -0.17 16.73
CA GLN A 81 -4.23 0.73 17.24
C GLN A 81 -5.58 0.48 16.57
N MET A 82 -5.60 0.35 15.24
CA MET A 82 -6.82 0.07 14.49
C MET A 82 -7.43 -1.29 14.85
N LEU A 83 -6.60 -2.32 15.05
CA LEU A 83 -7.04 -3.62 15.55
C LEU A 83 -7.72 -3.51 16.92
N GLY A 84 -7.13 -2.75 17.85
CA GLY A 84 -7.74 -2.51 19.16
C GLY A 84 -9.09 -1.78 19.08
N ILE A 85 -9.27 -0.89 18.10
CA ILE A 85 -10.56 -0.24 17.84
C ILE A 85 -11.58 -1.25 17.29
N MET A 86 -11.19 -2.08 16.32
CA MET A 86 -12.07 -3.11 15.77
C MET A 86 -12.55 -4.09 16.84
N ASP A 87 -11.63 -4.57 17.69
CA ASP A 87 -11.94 -5.46 18.80
C ASP A 87 -12.94 -4.83 19.79
N ARG A 88 -12.69 -3.58 20.21
CA ARG A 88 -13.60 -2.81 21.07
C ARG A 88 -15.01 -2.71 20.50
N HIS A 89 -15.13 -2.58 19.18
CA HIS A 89 -16.41 -2.47 18.48
C HIS A 89 -16.97 -3.81 17.99
N LYS A 90 -16.34 -4.94 18.35
CA LYS A 90 -16.73 -6.30 17.93
C LYS A 90 -16.83 -6.45 16.41
N LEU A 91 -15.90 -5.85 15.70
CA LEU A 91 -15.79 -5.95 14.24
C LEU A 91 -14.84 -7.09 13.88
N ASP A 92 -15.31 -8.04 13.08
CA ASP A 92 -14.51 -9.19 12.69
C ASP A 92 -13.35 -8.81 11.75
N VAL A 93 -12.17 -9.36 12.07
CA VAL A 93 -10.98 -9.27 11.23
C VAL A 93 -10.91 -10.53 10.37
N VAL A 94 -11.22 -10.37 9.09
CA VAL A 94 -11.37 -11.48 8.14
C VAL A 94 -10.48 -11.24 6.92
N SER A 95 -9.56 -12.17 6.68
CA SER A 95 -8.73 -12.19 5.47
C SER A 95 -9.55 -12.62 4.25
N CYS A 96 -9.29 -12.01 3.09
CA CYS A 96 -9.79 -12.52 1.80
C CYS A 96 -8.80 -13.45 1.08
N CYS A 97 -7.66 -13.76 1.71
CA CYS A 97 -6.60 -14.57 1.15
C CYS A 97 -6.21 -14.09 -0.26
N LYS A 98 -6.34 -14.97 -1.27
CA LYS A 98 -5.98 -14.67 -2.66
C LYS A 98 -7.04 -13.87 -3.43
N ALA A 99 -8.23 -13.65 -2.87
CA ALA A 99 -9.35 -12.99 -3.55
C ALA A 99 -9.22 -11.46 -3.50
N THR A 100 -8.18 -10.92 -4.14
CA THR A 100 -7.80 -9.49 -4.14
C THR A 100 -8.89 -8.56 -4.67
N VAL A 101 -9.86 -9.06 -5.43
CA VAL A 101 -11.05 -8.32 -5.86
C VAL A 101 -11.82 -7.68 -4.69
N HIS A 102 -11.83 -8.32 -3.52
CA HIS A 102 -12.50 -7.77 -2.34
C HIS A 102 -11.78 -6.53 -1.80
N VAL A 103 -10.44 -6.51 -1.87
CA VAL A 103 -9.63 -5.34 -1.50
C VAL A 103 -9.89 -4.20 -2.48
N GLN A 104 -9.88 -4.48 -3.78
CA GLN A 104 -10.14 -3.48 -4.81
C GLN A 104 -11.54 -2.86 -4.68
N LYS A 105 -12.57 -3.67 -4.41
CA LYS A 105 -13.93 -3.20 -4.12
C LYS A 105 -13.97 -2.32 -2.86
N GLY A 106 -13.29 -2.72 -1.80
CA GLY A 106 -13.18 -1.94 -0.56
C GLY A 106 -12.55 -0.57 -0.80
N ILE A 107 -11.41 -0.52 -1.50
CA ILE A 107 -10.76 0.74 -1.89
C ILE A 107 -11.70 1.60 -2.73
N CYS A 108 -12.35 1.02 -3.75
CA CYS A 108 -13.27 1.76 -4.62
C CYS A 108 -14.43 2.37 -3.84
N SER A 109 -14.98 1.66 -2.84
CA SER A 109 -16.06 2.20 -2.00
C SER A 109 -15.63 3.39 -1.14
N GLY A 110 -14.38 3.42 -0.65
CA GLY A 110 -13.87 4.52 0.17
C GLY A 110 -13.32 5.70 -0.65
N PHE A 111 -12.74 5.43 -1.82
CA PHE A 111 -12.06 6.42 -2.67
C PHE A 111 -12.83 6.72 -3.97
N PHE A 112 -14.15 6.53 -4.00
CA PHE A 112 -14.95 6.70 -5.22
C PHE A 112 -14.86 8.11 -5.82
N CYS A 113 -14.60 9.15 -5.01
CA CYS A 113 -14.37 10.52 -5.48
C CYS A 113 -12.97 10.74 -6.11
N ASN A 114 -12.03 9.82 -5.88
CA ASN A 114 -10.63 9.92 -6.26
C ASN A 114 -10.32 8.96 -7.43
N VAL A 115 -11.24 8.86 -8.39
CA VAL A 115 -11.14 7.96 -9.53
C VAL A 115 -10.79 8.76 -10.80
N ALA A 116 -9.85 8.24 -11.58
CA ALA A 116 -9.52 8.73 -12.90
C ALA A 116 -9.68 7.63 -13.95
N LYS A 117 -10.08 8.01 -15.16
CA LYS A 117 -10.20 7.13 -16.31
C LYS A 117 -9.16 7.54 -17.36
N LYS A 118 -8.60 6.57 -18.07
CA LYS A 118 -7.73 6.82 -19.22
C LYS A 118 -8.50 7.60 -20.29
N ASP A 119 -7.99 8.78 -20.62
CA ASP A 119 -8.47 9.61 -21.71
C ASP A 119 -7.85 9.10 -23.03
N PRO A 120 -8.63 8.95 -24.11
CA PRO A 120 -8.09 8.46 -25.39
C PRO A 120 -7.01 9.35 -26.00
N GLN A 121 -6.97 10.65 -25.66
CA GLN A 121 -6.10 11.64 -26.29
C GLN A 121 -5.03 12.17 -25.33
N GLU A 122 -5.39 12.48 -24.07
CA GLU A 122 -4.53 13.30 -23.19
C GLU A 122 -4.04 12.61 -21.90
N GLY A 123 -4.11 11.29 -21.81
CA GLY A 123 -3.59 10.54 -20.66
C GLY A 123 -4.70 10.07 -19.72
N TYR A 124 -4.92 10.74 -18.58
CA TYR A 124 -6.00 10.39 -17.64
C TYR A 124 -6.84 11.61 -17.26
N ARG A 125 -8.11 11.38 -16.96
CA ARG A 125 -9.06 12.41 -16.52
C ARG A 125 -9.81 11.96 -15.28
N MET A 126 -9.87 12.81 -14.27
CA MET A 126 -10.66 12.53 -13.07
C MET A 126 -12.15 12.47 -13.41
N LEU A 127 -12.86 11.48 -12.85
CA LEU A 127 -14.31 11.35 -13.06
C LEU A 127 -15.06 12.50 -12.40
N LEU A 128 -14.63 12.88 -11.19
CA LEU A 128 -15.12 14.06 -10.49
C LEU A 128 -14.27 15.27 -10.89
N GLY A 129 -14.93 16.37 -11.30
CA GLY A 129 -14.27 17.62 -11.67
C GLY A 129 -13.57 17.64 -13.04
N GLN A 130 -13.46 16.51 -13.73
CA GLN A 130 -13.01 16.41 -15.13
C GLN A 130 -11.61 16.98 -15.43
N ARG A 131 -10.76 17.13 -14.41
CA ARG A 131 -9.40 17.64 -14.56
C ARG A 131 -8.46 16.57 -15.15
N GLY A 132 -7.61 16.96 -16.09
CA GLY A 132 -6.54 16.13 -16.65
C GLY A 132 -5.44 15.86 -15.61
N VAL A 133 -5.00 14.61 -15.54
CA VAL A 133 -3.99 14.11 -14.59
C VAL A 133 -3.09 13.07 -15.26
N TYR A 134 -1.92 12.83 -14.67
CA TYR A 134 -0.95 11.85 -15.15
C TYR A 134 -0.58 10.89 -14.03
N LEU A 135 -0.21 9.66 -14.39
CA LEU A 135 0.37 8.72 -13.43
C LEU A 135 1.75 9.22 -13.00
N HIS A 136 2.02 9.07 -11.71
CA HIS A 136 3.35 9.31 -11.18
C HIS A 136 4.27 8.14 -11.56
N LEU A 137 5.45 8.48 -12.12
CA LEU A 137 6.47 7.52 -12.58
C LEU A 137 7.48 7.21 -11.48
#